data_AF-A0A959VP09-F1
#
_entry.id   AF-A0A959VP09-F1
#
_cell.length_a   1.000
_cell.length_b   1.000
_cell.length_c   1.000
_cell.angle_alpha   90.00
_cell.angle_beta   90.00
_cell.angle_gamma   90.00
#
_symmetry.space_group_name_H-M   'P 1'
#
loop_
_entity.id
_entity.type
_entity.pdbx_description
1 polymer ?
#
loop_
_entity_poly.entity_id
_entity_poly.type
_entity_poly.pdbx_seq_one_letter_code
_entity_poly.pdbx_strand_id
1 'polypeptide(L)'
;RSMAVNASGITGVDIPLLRIFGSNPALDASPTLAGWLAGLALTAALIWRVLRGNVPRSFWVSLGVLVTFWLAAAIADTDPFFGTQVYAIRYLFPGSSALLLVLTDAVSGFRIRAGWAYALLAVFAFSLAMNLVYLRDGAAFLRDRSSEVRGNLTMLELANGWSPGDGPVGGNGAVRYQVAGVIPFLNVGPDRDRYLQAVAEFGSPAYDLNEVRALPGADRAVIDQALRQAYALALLPTAVGPDRPSMCIRATPSRERFKVPRGGMYVHALGGKPATLAAGRFGPLPEVSLGTAEPGSWFRVLIPTDPAPEVWLATVTSGQARICSVPAPP
;
A
#
# COMPACT_ATOMS: atom_id res chain seq x y z
N ARG A 1 2.39 24.95 12.38
CA ARG A 1 1.75 23.75 11.79
C ARG A 1 1.81 22.54 12.74
N SER A 2 2.96 22.12 13.24
CA SER A 2 3.08 20.99 14.18
C SER A 2 2.15 21.11 15.39
N MET A 3 2.02 22.31 15.96
CA MET A 3 1.06 22.59 17.03
C MET A 3 -0.39 22.26 16.63
N ALA A 4 -0.82 22.59 15.41
CA ALA A 4 -2.19 22.32 14.95
C ALA A 4 -2.46 20.82 14.81
N VAL A 5 -1.49 20.06 14.27
CA VAL A 5 -1.58 18.59 14.14
C VAL A 5 -1.65 17.91 15.50
N ASN A 6 -0.81 18.33 16.45
CA ASN A 6 -0.81 17.73 17.78
C ASN A 6 -2.04 18.17 18.59
N ALA A 7 -2.49 19.42 18.44
CA ALA A 7 -3.72 19.89 19.05
C ALA A 7 -4.93 19.11 18.51
N SER A 8 -5.00 18.84 17.21
CA SER A 8 -6.09 18.03 16.65
C SER A 8 -6.02 16.57 17.07
N GLY A 9 -4.83 15.97 17.15
CA GLY A 9 -4.65 14.62 17.71
C GLY A 9 -5.10 14.52 19.17
N ILE A 10 -4.70 15.47 20.01
CA ILE A 10 -5.06 15.50 21.44
C ILE A 10 -6.55 15.75 21.65
N THR A 11 -7.19 16.59 20.83
CA THR A 11 -8.59 16.99 21.03
C THR A 11 -9.60 16.16 20.23
N GLY A 12 -9.15 15.48 19.18
CA GLY A 12 -10.00 14.71 18.26
C GLY A 12 -10.88 15.55 17.33
N VAL A 13 -10.75 16.89 17.32
CA VAL A 13 -11.67 17.80 16.62
C VAL A 13 -11.65 17.68 15.10
N ASP A 14 -10.57 17.16 14.52
CA ASP A 14 -10.43 17.00 13.06
C ASP A 14 -11.14 15.74 12.54
N ILE A 15 -11.41 14.75 13.40
CA ILE A 15 -11.88 13.41 12.98
C ILE A 15 -13.26 13.45 12.31
N PRO A 16 -14.27 14.19 12.83
CA PRO A 16 -15.56 14.31 12.14
C PRO A 16 -15.43 14.99 10.77
N LEU A 17 -14.59 16.03 10.66
CA LEU A 17 -14.42 16.78 9.43
C LEU A 17 -13.66 15.98 8.37
N LEU A 18 -12.64 15.23 8.77
CA LEU A 18 -11.89 14.32 7.89
C LEU A 18 -12.79 13.21 7.33
N ARG A 19 -13.72 12.68 8.12
CA ARG A 19 -14.69 11.68 7.64
C ARG A 19 -15.70 12.23 6.64
N ILE A 20 -16.09 13.50 6.76
CA ILE A 20 -17.11 14.12 5.90
C ILE A 20 -16.50 14.66 4.60
N PHE A 21 -15.28 15.22 4.67
CA PHE A 21 -14.69 15.99 3.58
C PHE A 21 -13.33 15.48 3.08
N GLY A 22 -12.74 14.45 3.73
CA GLY A 22 -11.32 14.12 3.59
C GLY A 22 -11.00 12.75 2.99
N SER A 23 -9.74 12.62 2.57
CA SER A 23 -9.03 11.40 2.19
C SER A 23 -8.80 10.48 3.39
N ASN A 24 -8.39 9.24 3.12
CA ASN A 24 -8.20 8.17 4.12
C ASN A 24 -7.30 8.68 5.29
N PRO A 25 -7.86 8.86 6.50
CA PRO A 25 -7.18 9.57 7.58
C PRO A 25 -5.93 8.84 8.10
N ALA A 26 -5.76 7.57 7.76
CA ALA A 26 -4.68 6.71 8.23
C ALA A 26 -3.30 7.00 7.61
N LEU A 27 -3.20 7.92 6.64
CA LEU A 27 -1.93 8.23 5.97
C LEU A 27 -1.53 9.71 6.02
N ASP A 28 -2.46 10.61 6.31
CA ASP A 28 -2.21 12.05 6.34
C ASP A 28 -2.82 12.68 7.59
N ALA A 29 -1.97 13.21 8.47
CA ALA A 29 -2.38 13.93 9.68
C ALA A 29 -2.47 15.45 9.45
N SER A 30 -2.68 15.89 8.20
CA SER A 30 -2.82 17.31 7.87
C SER A 30 -3.96 17.94 8.67
N PRO A 31 -3.71 19.09 9.33
CA PRO A 31 -4.69 19.70 10.21
C PRO A 31 -5.79 20.35 9.38
N THR A 32 -7.05 20.15 9.78
CA THR A 32 -8.18 20.90 9.20
C THR A 32 -8.20 22.33 9.75
N LEU A 33 -9.16 23.15 9.32
CA LEU A 33 -9.40 24.46 9.93
C LEU A 33 -9.61 24.35 11.46
N ALA A 34 -10.32 23.32 11.93
CA ALA A 34 -10.54 23.11 13.35
C ALA A 34 -9.22 22.84 14.10
N GLY A 35 -8.36 21.97 13.56
CA GLY A 35 -7.03 21.71 14.08
C GLY A 35 -6.14 22.97 14.11
N TRP A 36 -6.21 23.81 13.07
CA TRP A 36 -5.51 25.10 13.06
C TRP A 36 -6.01 26.04 14.16
N LEU A 37 -7.33 26.18 14.32
CA LEU A 37 -7.92 27.01 15.37
C LEU A 37 -7.57 26.49 16.77
N ALA A 38 -7.61 25.17 16.98
CA ALA A 38 -7.19 24.54 18.22
C ALA A 38 -5.71 24.79 18.52
N GLY A 39 -4.84 24.65 17.52
CA GLY A 39 -3.41 24.92 17.64
C GLY A 39 -3.11 26.39 17.97
N LEU A 40 -3.82 27.32 17.34
CA LEU A 40 -3.71 28.76 17.63
C LEU A 40 -4.17 29.07 19.06
N ALA A 41 -5.33 28.55 19.48
CA ALA A 41 -5.85 28.72 20.83
C ALA A 41 -4.87 28.16 21.89
N LEU A 42 -4.30 26.98 21.65
CA LEU A 42 -3.32 26.37 22.54
C LEU A 42 -2.03 27.18 22.64
N THR A 43 -1.54 27.69 21.50
CA THR A 43 -0.37 28.57 21.45
C THR A 43 -0.63 29.86 22.24
N ALA A 44 -1.77 30.51 22.02
CA ALA A 44 -2.14 31.72 22.73
C ALA A 44 -2.27 31.49 24.25
N ALA A 45 -2.86 30.35 24.66
CA ALA A 45 -2.97 29.97 26.05
C ALA A 45 -1.60 29.74 26.71
N LEU A 46 -0.66 29.08 26.01
CA LEU A 46 0.71 28.89 26.49
C LEU A 46 1.48 30.21 26.62
N ILE A 47 1.39 31.09 25.61
CA ILE A 47 2.00 32.43 25.67
C ILE A 47 1.44 33.20 26.86
N TRP A 48 0.12 33.28 26.99
CA TRP A 48 -0.54 33.93 28.13
C TRP A 48 -0.10 33.35 29.47
N ARG A 49 0.06 32.02 29.56
CA ARG A 49 0.52 31.34 30.77
C ARG A 49 1.95 31.73 31.14
N VAL A 50 2.84 31.81 30.17
CA VAL A 50 4.23 32.26 30.37
C VAL A 50 4.27 33.72 30.80
N LEU A 51 3.46 34.58 30.18
CA LEU A 51 3.35 36.00 30.52
C LEU A 51 2.86 36.25 31.96
N ARG A 52 2.08 35.33 32.53
CA ARG A 52 1.66 35.40 33.94
C ARG A 52 2.76 35.04 34.95
N GLY A 53 3.92 34.54 34.51
CA GLY A 53 5.02 34.12 35.39
C GLY A 53 4.71 32.88 36.24
N ASN A 54 5.59 32.52 37.17
CA ASN A 54 5.43 31.35 38.05
C ASN A 54 5.21 30.02 37.30
N VAL A 55 5.95 29.78 36.21
CA VAL A 55 6.02 28.46 35.58
C VAL A 55 7.14 27.64 36.25
N PRO A 56 6.92 26.34 36.54
CA PRO A 56 7.95 25.50 37.16
C PRO A 56 9.14 25.28 36.21
N ARG A 57 10.30 24.90 36.75
CA ARG A 57 11.47 24.58 35.91
C ARG A 57 11.19 23.42 34.94
N SER A 58 10.36 22.46 35.35
CA SER A 58 9.92 21.33 34.51
C SER A 58 9.27 21.80 33.21
N PHE A 59 8.48 22.88 33.24
CA PHE A 59 7.85 23.45 32.05
C PHE A 59 8.86 23.74 30.93
N TRP A 60 9.98 24.37 31.28
CA TRP A 60 11.02 24.75 30.33
C TRP A 60 11.77 23.53 29.79
N VAL A 61 11.97 22.51 30.62
CA VAL A 61 12.56 21.24 30.19
C VAL A 61 11.63 20.55 29.20
N SER A 62 10.35 20.38 29.54
CA SER A 62 9.32 19.80 28.66
C SER A 62 9.20 20.57 27.34
N LEU A 63 9.22 21.90 27.39
CA LEU A 63 9.15 22.76 26.20
C LEU A 63 10.41 22.62 25.34
N GLY A 64 11.59 22.56 25.95
CA GLY A 64 12.85 22.31 25.27
C GLY A 64 12.84 20.96 24.53
N VAL A 65 12.37 19.90 25.17
CA VAL A 65 12.20 18.58 24.54
C VAL A 65 11.26 18.65 23.34
N LEU A 66 10.09 19.29 23.49
CA LEU A 66 9.10 19.44 22.43
C LEU A 66 9.66 20.21 21.22
N VAL A 67 10.32 21.34 21.46
CA VAL A 67 10.91 22.18 20.41
C VAL A 67 12.04 21.44 19.72
N THR A 68 12.96 20.81 20.46
CA THR A 68 14.04 20.01 19.89
C THR A 68 13.51 18.87 19.03
N PHE A 69 12.47 18.16 19.48
CA PHE A 69 11.83 17.11 18.72
C PHE A 69 11.25 17.62 17.39
N TRP A 70 10.48 18.72 17.42
CA TRP A 70 9.91 19.30 16.21
C TRP A 70 10.96 19.86 15.25
N LEU A 71 12.04 20.45 15.76
CA LEU A 71 13.16 20.90 14.94
C LEU A 71 13.88 19.72 14.30
N ALA A 72 14.15 18.65 15.06
CA ALA A 72 14.75 17.43 14.53
C ALA A 72 13.87 16.79 13.45
N ALA A 73 12.56 16.72 13.67
CA ALA A 73 11.61 16.22 12.67
C ALA A 73 11.59 17.09 11.40
N ALA A 74 11.68 18.43 11.55
CA ALA A 74 11.75 19.35 10.41
C ALA A 74 13.07 19.23 9.63
N ILE A 75 14.20 18.97 10.31
CA ILE A 75 15.51 18.74 9.66
C ILE A 75 15.54 17.38 8.97
N ALA A 76 14.94 16.36 9.58
CA ALA A 76 14.82 15.02 8.98
C ALA A 76 13.88 15.01 7.76
N ASP A 77 13.07 16.06 7.58
CA ASP A 77 12.15 16.20 6.47
C ASP A 77 12.85 16.68 5.18
N THR A 78 13.77 15.86 4.68
CA THR A 78 14.56 16.14 3.46
C THR A 78 14.28 15.16 2.34
N ASP A 79 13.27 14.28 2.47
CA ASP A 79 13.03 13.20 1.52
C ASP A 79 12.33 13.70 0.23
N PRO A 80 13.03 13.71 -0.92
CA PRO A 80 12.45 14.19 -2.18
C PRO A 80 11.40 13.23 -2.75
N PHE A 81 11.33 11.97 -2.28
CA PHE A 81 10.46 10.95 -2.86
C PHE A 81 9.09 10.86 -2.18
N PHE A 82 9.00 11.25 -0.92
CA PHE A 82 7.77 11.10 -0.12
C PHE A 82 7.11 12.44 0.24
N GLY A 83 7.67 13.56 -0.21
CA GLY A 83 7.21 14.91 0.15
C GLY A 83 7.44 15.24 1.62
N THR A 84 6.88 16.35 2.09
CA THR A 84 7.05 16.78 3.48
C THR A 84 6.48 15.76 4.47
N GLN A 85 7.33 15.15 5.29
CA GLN A 85 7.02 14.11 6.26
C GLN A 85 6.78 14.65 7.68
N VAL A 86 6.83 15.98 7.93
CA VAL A 86 6.59 16.53 9.29
C VAL A 86 5.25 16.10 9.90
N TYR A 87 4.28 15.70 9.09
CA TYR A 87 2.95 15.22 9.50
C TYR A 87 2.76 13.70 9.35
N ALA A 88 3.85 12.95 9.14
CA ALA A 88 3.77 11.50 9.20
C ALA A 88 3.28 11.08 10.60
N ILE A 89 2.33 10.15 10.65
CA ILE A 89 1.69 9.68 11.90
C ILE A 89 2.71 9.22 12.95
N ARG A 90 3.88 8.72 12.51
CA ARG A 90 4.99 8.34 13.39
C ARG A 90 5.51 9.47 14.29
N TYR A 91 5.34 10.74 13.91
CA TYR A 91 5.75 11.90 14.72
C TYR A 91 4.64 12.41 15.64
N LEU A 92 3.39 11.98 15.42
CA LEU A 92 2.23 12.46 16.17
C LEU A 92 2.24 11.98 17.63
N PHE A 93 2.60 10.71 17.86
CA PHE A 93 2.64 10.16 19.22
C PHE A 93 3.71 10.82 20.12
N PRO A 94 5.00 10.91 19.72
CA PRO A 94 6.00 11.59 20.55
C PRO A 94 5.72 13.09 20.70
N GLY A 95 5.25 13.75 19.63
CA GLY A 95 4.90 15.17 19.65
C GLY A 95 3.74 15.47 20.60
N SER A 96 2.69 14.65 20.57
CA SER A 96 1.52 14.82 21.43
C SER A 96 1.87 14.53 22.88
N SER A 97 2.69 13.53 23.14
CA SER A 97 3.17 13.20 24.49
C SER A 97 3.98 14.34 25.09
N ALA A 98 4.95 14.88 24.35
CA ALA A 98 5.75 16.02 24.79
C ALA A 98 4.89 17.29 24.99
N LEU A 99 3.89 17.53 24.13
CA LEU A 99 2.95 18.63 24.30
C LEU A 99 2.09 18.45 25.56
N LEU A 100 1.59 17.25 25.85
CA LEU A 100 0.85 16.97 27.08
C LEU A 100 1.68 17.22 28.35
N LEU A 101 2.98 16.94 28.33
CA LEU A 101 3.88 17.29 29.44
C LEU A 101 3.97 18.80 29.63
N VAL A 102 4.15 19.56 28.54
CA VAL A 102 4.15 21.03 28.57
C VAL A 102 2.83 21.57 29.12
N LEU A 103 1.69 21.01 28.69
CA LEU A 103 0.37 21.43 29.16
C LEU A 103 0.16 21.11 30.64
N THR A 104 0.60 19.95 31.10
CA THR A 104 0.51 19.54 32.51
C THR A 104 1.31 20.49 33.41
N ASP A 105 2.53 20.83 33.02
CA ASP A 105 3.35 21.82 33.72
C ASP A 105 2.74 23.23 33.66
N ALA A 106 2.15 23.60 32.51
CA ALA A 106 1.49 24.89 32.33
C ALA A 106 0.27 25.06 33.25
N VAL A 107 -0.48 23.99 33.55
CA VAL A 107 -1.63 24.07 34.47
C VAL A 107 -1.25 23.88 35.95
N SER A 108 0.02 23.61 36.25
CA SER A 108 0.47 23.50 37.64
C SER A 108 0.22 24.79 38.43
N GLY A 109 -0.28 24.65 39.66
CA GLY A 109 -0.60 25.77 40.55
C GLY A 109 -2.00 26.39 40.35
N PHE A 110 -2.74 26.02 39.30
CA PHE A 110 -4.13 26.45 39.17
C PHE A 110 -5.07 25.63 40.05
N ARG A 111 -5.95 26.32 40.77
CA ARG A 111 -7.11 25.70 41.42
C ARG A 111 -8.24 25.59 40.40
N ILE A 112 -8.46 24.39 39.87
CA ILE A 112 -9.55 24.12 38.93
C ILE A 112 -10.88 24.21 39.70
N ARG A 113 -11.74 25.15 39.30
CA ARG A 113 -13.13 25.21 39.81
C ARG A 113 -13.92 24.02 39.25
N ALA A 114 -14.89 23.49 40.01
CA ALA A 114 -15.66 22.31 39.62
C ALA A 114 -16.26 22.39 38.20
N GLY A 115 -16.78 23.55 37.80
CA GLY A 115 -17.30 23.75 36.43
C GLY A 115 -16.27 23.52 35.34
N TRP A 116 -15.02 23.98 35.54
CA TRP A 116 -13.93 23.74 34.60
C TRP A 116 -13.49 22.27 34.60
N ALA A 117 -13.56 21.59 35.74
CA ALA A 117 -13.29 20.16 35.80
C ALA A 117 -14.28 19.36 34.95
N TYR A 118 -15.58 19.68 35.02
CA TYR A 118 -16.59 19.05 34.16
C TYR A 118 -16.38 19.37 32.68
N ALA A 119 -16.03 20.62 32.33
CA ALA A 119 -15.71 20.98 30.96
C ALA A 119 -14.49 20.20 30.42
N LEU A 120 -13.42 20.09 31.21
CA LEU A 120 -12.24 19.30 30.86
C LEU A 120 -12.58 17.80 30.72
N LEU A 121 -13.40 17.27 31.62
CA LEU A 121 -13.87 15.89 31.54
C LEU A 121 -14.69 15.65 30.27
N ALA A 122 -15.57 16.58 29.90
CA ALA A 122 -16.34 16.50 28.66
C ALA A 122 -15.45 16.55 27.42
N VAL A 123 -14.46 17.45 27.38
CA VAL A 123 -13.47 17.52 26.29
C VAL A 123 -12.63 16.25 26.22
N PHE A 124 -12.22 15.70 27.36
CA PHE A 124 -11.50 14.43 27.43
C PHE A 124 -12.34 13.27 26.91
N ALA A 125 -13.59 13.15 27.37
CA ALA A 125 -14.51 12.10 26.93
C ALA A 125 -14.78 12.19 25.42
N PHE A 126 -14.97 13.40 24.89
CA PHE A 126 -15.11 13.65 23.46
C PHE A 126 -13.84 13.24 22.69
N SER A 127 -12.67 13.70 23.13
CA SER A 127 -11.40 13.36 22.51
C SER A 127 -11.17 11.85 22.49
N LEU A 128 -11.41 11.18 23.61
CA LEU A 128 -11.27 9.73 23.73
C LEU A 128 -12.22 9.00 22.77
N ALA A 129 -13.49 9.41 22.71
CA ALA A 129 -14.47 8.82 21.81
C ALA A 129 -14.06 9.00 20.34
N MET A 130 -13.61 10.19 19.95
CA MET A 130 -13.16 10.45 18.58
C MET A 130 -11.89 9.66 18.24
N ASN A 131 -10.90 9.65 19.13
CA ASN A 131 -9.67 8.87 18.94
C ASN A 131 -9.95 7.35 18.85
N LEU A 132 -10.93 6.82 19.59
CA LEU A 132 -11.34 5.42 19.47
C LEU A 132 -11.99 5.12 18.11
N VAL A 133 -12.81 6.04 17.61
CA VAL A 133 -13.40 5.96 16.28
C VAL A 133 -12.30 5.95 15.20
N TYR A 134 -11.32 6.85 15.33
CA TYR A 134 -10.18 6.92 14.42
C TYR A 134 -9.30 5.67 14.49
N LEU A 135 -9.05 5.13 15.68
CA LEU A 135 -8.30 3.89 15.87
C LEU A 135 -9.00 2.71 15.20
N ARG A 136 -10.34 2.63 15.30
CA ARG A 136 -11.15 1.60 14.63
C ARG A 136 -11.02 1.68 13.11
N ASP A 137 -11.07 2.89 12.55
CA ASP A 137 -10.91 3.10 11.10
C ASP A 137 -9.50 2.76 10.65
N GLY A 138 -8.49 3.22 11.39
CA GLY A 138 -7.10 2.88 11.13
C GLY A 138 -6.86 1.37 11.19
N ALA A 139 -7.46 0.66 12.15
CA ALA A 139 -7.38 -0.79 12.24
C ALA A 139 -8.12 -1.51 11.10
N ALA A 140 -9.22 -0.97 10.57
CA ALA A 140 -9.86 -1.51 9.38
C ALA A 140 -8.98 -1.31 8.14
N PHE A 141 -8.51 -0.08 7.93
CA PHE A 141 -7.60 0.27 6.84
C PHE A 141 -6.33 -0.60 6.85
N LEU A 142 -5.68 -0.76 8.01
CA LEU A 142 -4.47 -1.58 8.13
C LEU A 142 -4.75 -3.05 7.86
N ARG A 143 -5.91 -3.60 8.24
CA ARG A 143 -6.28 -4.99 7.92
C ARG A 143 -6.47 -5.18 6.42
N ASP A 144 -7.18 -4.26 5.77
CA ASP A 144 -7.38 -4.30 4.32
C ASP A 144 -6.03 -4.19 3.59
N ARG A 145 -5.18 -3.26 4.04
CA ARG A 145 -3.85 -3.06 3.49
C ARG A 145 -2.93 -4.25 3.76
N SER A 146 -3.01 -4.87 4.93
CA SER A 146 -2.28 -6.10 5.25
C SER A 146 -2.66 -7.23 4.30
N SER A 147 -3.96 -7.40 4.00
CA SER A 147 -4.39 -8.43 3.03
C SER A 147 -3.77 -8.20 1.66
N GLU A 148 -3.79 -6.96 1.17
CA GLU A 148 -3.19 -6.59 -0.11
C GLU A 148 -1.66 -6.83 -0.09
N VAL A 149 -0.96 -6.39 0.97
CA VAL A 149 0.48 -6.58 1.15
C VAL A 149 0.82 -8.08 1.17
N ARG A 150 0.09 -8.91 1.91
CA ARG A 150 0.30 -10.36 1.95
C ARG A 150 0.13 -10.99 0.56
N GLY A 151 -0.92 -10.62 -0.17
CA GLY A 151 -1.13 -11.08 -1.56
C GLY A 151 0.03 -10.70 -2.49
N ASN A 152 0.54 -9.49 -2.36
CA ASN A 152 1.64 -9.01 -3.20
C ASN A 152 2.99 -9.67 -2.86
N LEU A 153 3.25 -9.90 -1.57
CA LEU A 153 4.41 -10.70 -1.12
C LEU A 153 4.32 -12.15 -1.60
N THR A 154 3.11 -12.72 -1.61
CA THR A 154 2.86 -14.07 -2.14
C THR A 154 3.30 -14.17 -3.60
N MET A 155 2.92 -13.19 -4.41
CA MET A 155 3.28 -13.16 -5.83
C MET A 155 4.77 -12.87 -6.05
N LEU A 156 5.38 -12.07 -5.18
CA LEU A 156 6.82 -11.86 -5.17
C LEU A 156 7.58 -13.16 -4.89
N GLU A 157 7.20 -13.90 -3.85
CA GLU A 157 7.79 -15.21 -3.52
C GLU A 157 7.61 -16.22 -4.65
N LEU A 158 6.38 -16.35 -5.15
CA LEU A 158 6.07 -17.23 -6.28
C LEU A 158 6.90 -16.87 -7.52
N ALA A 159 7.08 -15.58 -7.78
CA ALA A 159 7.86 -15.11 -8.91
C ALA A 159 9.36 -15.39 -8.79
N ASN A 160 9.86 -15.55 -7.56
CA ASN A 160 11.24 -15.93 -7.29
C ASN A 160 11.43 -17.44 -7.15
N GLY A 161 10.40 -18.25 -7.45
CA GLY A 161 10.48 -19.72 -7.40
C GLY A 161 10.35 -20.31 -5.99
N TRP A 162 9.78 -19.54 -5.06
CA TRP A 162 9.47 -20.01 -3.70
C TRP A 162 8.07 -20.61 -3.67
N SER A 163 7.82 -21.54 -2.75
CA SER A 163 6.44 -21.89 -2.37
C SER A 163 6.01 -20.86 -1.33
N PRO A 164 5.05 -19.98 -1.66
CA PRO A 164 4.68 -18.92 -0.75
C PRO A 164 4.24 -19.47 0.61
N GLY A 165 4.72 -18.87 1.70
CA GLY A 165 4.45 -19.37 3.07
C GLY A 165 5.45 -20.42 3.57
N ASP A 166 5.99 -21.27 2.68
CA ASP A 166 6.81 -22.44 3.06
C ASP A 166 8.32 -22.25 2.81
N GLY A 167 8.72 -21.29 1.97
CA GLY A 167 10.12 -21.01 1.67
C GLY A 167 10.59 -21.45 0.27
N PRO A 168 11.91 -21.55 0.03
CA PRO A 168 12.46 -21.84 -1.29
C PRO A 168 12.27 -23.32 -1.68
N VAL A 169 11.74 -23.58 -2.87
CA VAL A 169 11.48 -24.95 -3.37
C VAL A 169 12.30 -25.29 -4.62
N GLY A 170 13.31 -24.47 -4.95
CA GLY A 170 14.23 -24.72 -6.06
C GLY A 170 13.64 -24.41 -7.43
N GLY A 171 13.26 -23.15 -7.66
CA GLY A 171 13.00 -22.62 -9.00
C GLY A 171 14.22 -21.93 -9.59
N ASN A 172 14.34 -21.90 -10.93
CA ASN A 172 15.46 -21.30 -11.66
C ASN A 172 15.54 -19.76 -11.58
N GLY A 173 14.91 -19.15 -10.57
CA GLY A 173 15.04 -17.74 -10.19
C GLY A 173 15.11 -16.81 -11.40
N ALA A 174 14.06 -16.80 -12.24
CA ALA A 174 13.99 -15.82 -13.32
C ALA A 174 13.71 -14.45 -12.68
N VAL A 175 14.77 -13.80 -12.20
CA VAL A 175 14.73 -12.47 -11.60
C VAL A 175 14.26 -11.47 -12.65
N ARG A 176 12.96 -11.18 -12.68
CA ARG A 176 12.39 -10.12 -13.54
C ARG A 176 11.08 -9.56 -12.97
N TYR A 177 11.15 -8.66 -11.98
CA TYR A 177 10.70 -7.25 -12.10
C TYR A 177 10.54 -6.47 -10.77
N GLN A 178 10.48 -5.14 -10.93
CA GLN A 178 10.00 -4.13 -9.98
C GLN A 178 8.48 -4.25 -9.80
N VAL A 179 8.00 -4.61 -8.62
CA VAL A 179 6.56 -4.62 -8.29
C VAL A 179 6.10 -3.18 -8.03
N ALA A 180 6.16 -2.32 -9.06
CA ALA A 180 5.91 -0.89 -8.92
C ALA A 180 4.61 -0.61 -8.13
N GLY A 181 4.75 0.09 -7.00
CA GLY A 181 3.62 0.72 -6.30
C GLY A 181 3.04 0.00 -5.09
N VAL A 182 3.45 -1.24 -4.76
CA VAL A 182 2.81 -1.90 -3.60
C VAL A 182 3.55 -1.66 -2.30
N ILE A 183 4.85 -1.92 -2.24
CA ILE A 183 5.60 -1.75 -0.99
C ILE A 183 6.73 -0.79 -1.32
N PRO A 184 6.60 0.51 -0.97
CA PRO A 184 7.62 1.52 -1.29
C PRO A 184 9.03 1.09 -0.89
N PHE A 185 9.14 0.28 0.16
CA PHE A 185 10.39 -0.24 0.72
C PHE A 185 10.97 -1.46 -0.01
N LEU A 186 10.20 -2.20 -0.81
CA LEU A 186 10.71 -3.36 -1.57
C LEU A 186 11.04 -3.05 -3.02
N ASN A 187 10.59 -1.90 -3.53
CA ASN A 187 10.73 -1.53 -4.94
C ASN A 187 12.02 -0.83 -5.32
N VAL A 188 12.84 -0.44 -4.34
CA VAL A 188 13.98 0.43 -4.61
C VAL A 188 15.22 -0.12 -3.90
N GLY A 189 16.02 -0.88 -4.64
CA GLY A 189 17.41 -1.15 -4.25
C GLY A 189 17.77 -2.62 -3.98
N PRO A 190 19.02 -2.85 -3.53
CA PRO A 190 19.58 -4.19 -3.25
C PRO A 190 18.87 -4.95 -2.11
N ASP A 191 17.87 -4.34 -1.47
CA ASP A 191 17.19 -4.86 -0.29
C ASP A 191 16.07 -5.87 -0.59
N ARG A 192 15.73 -6.15 -1.86
CA ARG A 192 14.81 -7.26 -2.21
C ARG A 192 15.32 -8.58 -1.64
N ASP A 193 16.62 -8.80 -1.78
CA ASP A 193 17.25 -10.02 -1.31
C ASP A 193 17.17 -10.09 0.23
N ARG A 194 17.05 -8.95 0.94
CA ARG A 194 16.81 -8.92 2.40
C ARG A 194 15.42 -9.42 2.78
N TYR A 195 14.39 -9.15 1.98
CA TYR A 195 13.07 -9.74 2.25
C TYR A 195 13.13 -11.26 2.11
N LEU A 196 13.62 -11.78 0.98
CA LEU A 196 13.70 -13.24 0.78
C LEU A 196 14.66 -13.90 1.78
N GLN A 197 15.77 -13.25 2.16
CA GLN A 197 16.63 -13.69 3.27
C GLN A 197 15.87 -13.74 4.59
N ALA A 198 15.09 -12.70 4.92
CA ALA A 198 14.26 -12.68 6.12
C ALA A 198 13.19 -13.77 6.09
N VAL A 199 12.60 -14.09 4.93
CA VAL A 199 11.70 -15.23 4.80
C VAL A 199 12.43 -16.54 5.06
N ALA A 200 13.66 -16.71 4.54
CA ALA A 200 14.48 -17.89 4.79
C ALA A 200 14.80 -18.09 6.29
N GLU A 201 15.03 -16.98 7.01
CA GLU A 201 15.48 -16.98 8.40
C GLU A 201 14.33 -17.02 9.41
N PHE A 202 13.24 -16.29 9.15
CA PHE A 202 12.16 -16.02 10.09
C PHE A 202 10.77 -16.51 9.64
N GLY A 203 10.64 -17.01 8.40
CA GLY A 203 9.37 -17.40 7.81
C GLY A 203 8.67 -16.27 7.04
N SER A 204 7.65 -16.63 6.25
CA SER A 204 6.94 -15.69 5.38
C SER A 204 5.68 -15.12 6.05
N PRO A 205 5.45 -13.80 5.98
CA PRO A 205 4.15 -13.22 6.28
C PRO A 205 3.15 -13.28 5.11
N ALA A 206 3.56 -13.76 3.93
CA ALA A 206 2.70 -13.87 2.75
C ALA A 206 1.50 -14.81 2.98
N TYR A 207 0.59 -14.88 2.02
CA TYR A 207 -0.37 -15.98 1.99
C TYR A 207 0.32 -17.23 1.47
N ASP A 208 -0.10 -18.40 1.94
CA ASP A 208 0.15 -19.63 1.20
C ASP A 208 -0.83 -19.76 0.00
N LEU A 209 -0.57 -20.71 -0.91
CA LEU A 209 -1.44 -20.88 -2.09
C LEU A 209 -2.86 -21.36 -1.75
N ASN A 210 -3.08 -22.07 -0.64
CA ASN A 210 -4.41 -22.45 -0.18
C ASN A 210 -5.18 -21.23 0.35
N GLU A 211 -4.53 -20.38 1.13
CA GLU A 211 -5.06 -19.10 1.57
C GLU A 211 -5.45 -18.25 0.37
N VAL A 212 -4.59 -18.13 -0.65
CA VAL A 212 -4.92 -17.41 -1.90
C VAL A 212 -6.19 -17.97 -2.54
N ARG A 213 -6.33 -19.30 -2.66
CA ARG A 213 -7.53 -19.94 -3.24
C ARG A 213 -8.80 -19.64 -2.44
N ALA A 214 -8.67 -19.51 -1.12
CA ALA A 214 -9.78 -19.23 -0.22
C ALA A 214 -10.23 -17.76 -0.24
N LEU A 215 -9.42 -16.86 -0.80
CA LEU A 215 -9.78 -15.44 -0.89
C LEU A 215 -11.01 -15.21 -1.79
N PRO A 216 -11.80 -14.15 -1.49
CA PRO A 216 -12.84 -13.66 -2.39
C PRO A 216 -12.35 -13.47 -3.82
N GLY A 217 -13.23 -13.66 -4.80
CA GLY A 217 -12.85 -13.60 -6.21
C GLY A 217 -12.26 -12.25 -6.65
N ALA A 218 -12.73 -11.14 -6.05
CA ALA A 218 -12.19 -9.80 -6.29
C ALA A 218 -10.74 -9.67 -5.80
N ASP A 219 -10.42 -10.19 -4.61
CA ASP A 219 -9.07 -10.14 -4.05
C ASP A 219 -8.11 -11.01 -4.85
N ARG A 220 -8.57 -12.17 -5.33
CA ARG A 220 -7.78 -13.02 -6.25
C ARG A 220 -7.47 -12.33 -7.57
N ALA A 221 -8.36 -11.49 -8.09
CA ALA A 221 -8.09 -10.70 -9.30
C ALA A 221 -7.04 -9.60 -9.04
N VAL A 222 -7.03 -8.99 -7.84
CA VAL A 222 -5.96 -8.06 -7.42
C VAL A 222 -4.62 -8.79 -7.32
N ILE A 223 -4.61 -10.02 -6.80
CA ILE A 223 -3.41 -10.87 -6.75
C ILE A 223 -2.89 -11.20 -8.16
N ASP A 224 -3.78 -11.48 -9.12
CA ASP A 224 -3.36 -11.70 -10.51
C ASP A 224 -2.66 -10.45 -11.10
N GLN A 225 -3.10 -9.25 -10.74
CA GLN A 225 -2.46 -8.00 -11.18
C GLN A 225 -1.03 -7.90 -10.62
N ALA A 226 -0.84 -8.26 -9.35
CA ALA A 226 0.47 -8.28 -8.72
C ALA A 226 1.37 -9.37 -9.31
N LEU A 227 0.83 -10.53 -9.65
CA LEU A 227 1.56 -11.59 -10.35
C LEU A 227 2.02 -11.15 -11.73
N ARG A 228 1.14 -10.48 -12.48
CA ARG A 228 1.49 -9.89 -13.78
C ARG A 228 2.65 -8.91 -13.64
N GLN A 229 2.65 -8.06 -12.59
CA GLN A 229 3.75 -7.16 -12.31
C GLN A 229 5.03 -7.90 -11.91
N ALA A 230 4.92 -8.89 -11.02
CA ALA A 230 6.05 -9.67 -10.50
C ALA A 230 6.77 -10.47 -11.60
N TYR A 231 6.04 -10.96 -12.60
CA TYR A 231 6.62 -11.60 -13.79
C TYR A 231 6.84 -10.65 -14.98
N ALA A 232 6.41 -9.40 -14.87
CA ALA A 232 6.24 -8.46 -15.99
C ALA A 232 5.65 -9.09 -17.25
N LEU A 233 4.51 -9.75 -17.07
CA LEU A 233 3.77 -10.29 -18.20
C LEU A 233 3.27 -9.13 -19.05
N ALA A 234 3.72 -9.14 -20.31
CA ALA A 234 3.33 -8.19 -21.32
C ALA A 234 3.40 -8.87 -22.70
N LEU A 235 2.60 -8.37 -23.63
CA LEU A 235 2.75 -8.64 -25.04
C LEU A 235 3.99 -7.93 -25.56
N LEU A 236 4.99 -8.73 -25.93
CA LEU A 236 6.23 -8.23 -26.50
C LEU A 236 6.23 -8.54 -28.00
N PRO A 237 6.53 -7.55 -28.87
CA PRO A 237 6.71 -7.80 -30.30
C PRO A 237 7.76 -8.90 -30.53
N THR A 238 7.55 -9.72 -31.55
CA THR A 238 8.52 -10.72 -31.98
C THR A 238 8.52 -10.88 -33.50
N ALA A 239 9.73 -10.99 -34.07
CA ALA A 239 9.89 -11.24 -35.50
C ALA A 239 9.57 -12.69 -35.88
N VAL A 240 9.64 -13.61 -34.92
CA VAL A 240 9.48 -15.05 -35.14
C VAL A 240 8.11 -15.47 -34.64
N GLY A 241 7.26 -15.91 -35.57
CA GLY A 241 5.99 -16.54 -35.26
C GLY A 241 6.15 -18.01 -34.82
N PRO A 242 5.06 -18.70 -34.51
CA PRO A 242 5.09 -20.13 -34.17
C PRO A 242 5.48 -20.98 -35.39
N ASP A 243 6.19 -22.08 -35.17
CA ASP A 243 6.60 -23.02 -36.24
C ASP A 243 5.40 -23.65 -36.98
N ARG A 244 4.27 -23.83 -36.28
CA ARG A 244 3.06 -24.48 -36.78
C ARG A 244 1.83 -23.60 -36.59
N PRO A 245 1.65 -22.56 -37.42
CA PRO A 245 0.54 -21.62 -37.29
C PRO A 245 -0.85 -22.25 -37.54
N SER A 246 -0.90 -23.45 -38.13
CA SER A 246 -2.13 -24.22 -38.34
C SER A 246 -2.73 -24.80 -37.06
N MET A 247 -1.93 -24.96 -35.98
CA MET A 247 -2.41 -25.47 -34.69
C MET A 247 -2.92 -24.35 -33.75
N CYS A 248 -2.98 -23.11 -34.26
CA CYS A 248 -3.44 -21.97 -33.49
C CYS A 248 -4.96 -21.89 -33.45
N ILE A 249 -5.49 -21.43 -32.34
CA ILE A 249 -6.92 -21.14 -32.19
C ILE A 249 -7.22 -19.71 -32.64
N ARG A 250 -8.43 -19.49 -33.14
CA ARG A 250 -8.96 -18.14 -33.36
C ARG A 250 -9.77 -17.74 -32.13
N ALA A 251 -9.41 -16.62 -31.52
CA ALA A 251 -10.11 -16.06 -30.37
C ALA A 251 -10.76 -14.72 -30.76
N THR A 252 -11.98 -14.51 -30.28
CA THR A 252 -12.77 -13.29 -30.48
C THR A 252 -13.17 -12.72 -29.12
N PRO A 253 -13.60 -11.45 -29.04
CA PRO A 253 -13.99 -10.84 -27.78
C PRO A 253 -15.19 -11.59 -27.23
N SER A 254 -14.96 -12.34 -26.15
CA SER A 254 -15.98 -13.17 -25.53
C SER A 254 -15.57 -13.50 -24.10
N ARG A 255 -16.51 -14.08 -23.34
CA ARG A 255 -16.19 -14.65 -22.03
C ARG A 255 -15.49 -16.02 -22.14
N GLU A 256 -15.19 -16.48 -23.36
CA GLU A 256 -14.48 -17.73 -23.57
C GLU A 256 -13.03 -17.58 -23.11
N ARG A 257 -12.59 -18.52 -22.28
CA ARG A 257 -11.27 -18.53 -21.67
C ARG A 257 -10.49 -19.67 -22.28
N PHE A 258 -9.25 -19.42 -22.64
CA PHE A 258 -8.35 -20.47 -23.10
C PHE A 258 -7.17 -20.60 -22.13
N LYS A 259 -6.67 -21.84 -22.02
CA LYS A 259 -5.51 -22.16 -21.19
C LYS A 259 -4.24 -21.68 -21.88
N VAL A 260 -3.39 -20.99 -21.15
CA VAL A 260 -2.04 -20.62 -21.61
C VAL A 260 -1.05 -21.58 -20.98
N PRO A 261 -0.31 -22.37 -21.77
CA PRO A 261 0.66 -23.30 -21.23
C PRO A 261 1.86 -22.58 -20.62
N ARG A 262 2.62 -23.32 -19.79
CA ARG A 262 3.97 -22.91 -19.36
C ARG A 262 4.82 -22.63 -20.60
N GLY A 263 5.64 -21.58 -20.56
CA GLY A 263 6.36 -21.06 -21.74
C GLY A 263 5.61 -19.94 -22.47
N GLY A 264 4.27 -19.90 -22.36
CA GLY A 264 3.44 -18.78 -22.79
C GLY A 264 2.77 -18.97 -24.15
N MET A 265 2.54 -17.85 -24.87
CA MET A 265 1.78 -17.86 -26.14
C MET A 265 2.29 -16.85 -27.15
N TYR A 266 2.13 -17.19 -28.43
CA TYR A 266 2.19 -16.27 -29.55
C TYR A 266 0.79 -15.72 -29.87
N VAL A 267 0.74 -14.45 -30.25
CA VAL A 267 -0.48 -13.71 -30.55
C VAL A 267 -0.31 -12.93 -31.85
N HIS A 268 -1.30 -13.01 -32.73
CA HIS A 268 -1.36 -12.23 -33.97
C HIS A 268 -2.76 -11.65 -34.14
N ALA A 269 -2.86 -10.33 -34.28
CA ALA A 269 -4.15 -9.67 -34.45
C ALA A 269 -4.71 -9.89 -35.86
N LEU A 270 -5.98 -10.28 -35.96
CA LEU A 270 -6.66 -10.64 -37.21
C LEU A 270 -7.55 -9.50 -37.71
N GLY A 271 -7.82 -9.50 -39.03
CA GLY A 271 -8.77 -8.57 -39.64
C GLY A 271 -8.30 -7.12 -39.72
N GLY A 272 -6.99 -6.87 -39.62
CA GLY A 272 -6.39 -5.54 -39.76
C GLY A 272 -6.69 -4.58 -38.60
N LYS A 273 -7.23 -5.07 -37.48
CA LYS A 273 -7.51 -4.29 -36.28
C LYS A 273 -6.64 -4.76 -35.11
N PRO A 274 -6.24 -3.87 -34.18
CA PRO A 274 -5.56 -4.27 -32.96
C PRO A 274 -6.42 -5.23 -32.12
N ALA A 275 -5.77 -6.09 -31.35
CA ALA A 275 -6.43 -6.99 -30.40
C ALA A 275 -5.84 -6.85 -29.00
N THR A 276 -6.67 -6.57 -28.00
CA THR A 276 -6.25 -6.47 -26.60
C THR A 276 -6.49 -7.81 -25.90
N LEU A 277 -5.53 -8.22 -25.07
CA LEU A 277 -5.62 -9.47 -24.31
C LEU A 277 -5.53 -9.19 -22.82
N ALA A 278 -6.22 -10.03 -22.05
CA ALA A 278 -6.10 -10.09 -20.62
C ALA A 278 -5.82 -11.52 -20.18
N ALA A 279 -5.18 -11.67 -19.03
CA ALA A 279 -4.89 -12.95 -18.40
C ALA A 279 -5.25 -12.93 -16.91
N GLY A 280 -5.22 -14.10 -16.30
CA GLY A 280 -5.42 -14.29 -14.87
C GLY A 280 -5.13 -15.75 -14.53
N ARG A 281 -4.88 -16.03 -13.26
CA ARG A 281 -4.53 -17.37 -12.79
C ARG A 281 -5.36 -17.78 -11.60
N PHE A 282 -5.48 -16.89 -10.61
CA PHE A 282 -6.22 -17.15 -9.38
C PHE A 282 -7.63 -16.57 -9.41
N GLY A 283 -7.83 -15.44 -10.11
CA GLY A 283 -9.12 -14.79 -10.25
C GLY A 283 -10.14 -15.65 -11.02
N PRO A 284 -11.46 -15.44 -10.80
CA PRO A 284 -12.50 -16.17 -11.53
C PRO A 284 -12.52 -15.81 -13.03
N LEU A 285 -12.05 -14.61 -13.38
CA LEU A 285 -11.98 -14.08 -14.74
C LEU A 285 -10.58 -13.51 -15.03
N PRO A 286 -10.04 -13.70 -16.24
CA PRO A 286 -8.78 -13.10 -16.66
C PRO A 286 -8.98 -11.62 -17.03
N GLU A 287 -8.81 -10.73 -16.05
CA GLU A 287 -9.05 -9.28 -16.22
C GLU A 287 -7.76 -8.46 -16.32
N VAL A 288 -6.61 -9.08 -16.10
CA VAL A 288 -5.32 -8.41 -16.01
C VAL A 288 -4.73 -8.20 -17.40
N SER A 289 -4.67 -6.95 -17.85
CA SER A 289 -4.24 -6.59 -19.21
C SER A 289 -2.80 -7.03 -19.49
N LEU A 290 -2.62 -7.74 -20.60
CA LEU A 290 -1.32 -8.08 -21.17
C LEU A 290 -0.86 -7.06 -22.22
N GLY A 291 -1.72 -6.10 -22.60
CA GLY A 291 -1.46 -5.10 -23.63
C GLY A 291 -2.23 -5.36 -24.93
N THR A 292 -1.79 -4.71 -25.99
CA THR A 292 -2.43 -4.75 -27.32
C THR A 292 -1.46 -5.31 -28.35
N ALA A 293 -1.93 -6.27 -29.14
CA ALA A 293 -1.25 -6.78 -30.32
C ALA A 293 -1.69 -5.96 -31.53
N GLU A 294 -0.73 -5.31 -32.18
CA GLU A 294 -0.96 -4.56 -33.42
C GLU A 294 -1.09 -5.50 -34.63
N PRO A 295 -1.87 -5.13 -35.65
CA PRO A 295 -2.01 -5.94 -36.86
C PRO A 295 -0.69 -6.06 -37.62
N GLY A 296 -0.50 -7.18 -38.32
CA GLY A 296 0.67 -7.42 -39.19
C GLY A 296 1.93 -7.90 -38.48
N SER A 297 1.98 -7.86 -37.14
CA SER A 297 3.11 -8.36 -36.34
C SER A 297 2.70 -9.54 -35.45
N TRP A 298 3.68 -10.40 -35.13
CA TRP A 298 3.53 -11.37 -34.05
C TRP A 298 3.97 -10.75 -32.73
N PHE A 299 3.26 -11.13 -31.67
CA PHE A 299 3.58 -10.81 -30.30
C PHE A 299 3.75 -12.11 -29.52
N ARG A 300 4.54 -12.08 -28.46
CA ARG A 300 4.70 -13.18 -27.53
C ARG A 300 4.47 -12.70 -26.11
N VAL A 301 3.88 -13.58 -25.32
CA VAL A 301 3.82 -13.46 -23.86
C VAL A 301 4.60 -14.65 -23.32
N LEU A 302 5.63 -14.39 -22.52
CA LEU A 302 6.38 -15.43 -21.85
C LEU A 302 5.78 -15.67 -20.47
N ILE A 303 5.39 -16.91 -20.21
CA ILE A 303 4.87 -17.31 -18.89
C ILE A 303 5.93 -18.19 -18.22
N PRO A 304 6.55 -17.72 -17.11
CA PRO A 304 7.53 -18.49 -16.37
C PRO A 304 6.98 -19.79 -15.79
N THR A 305 7.88 -20.67 -15.40
CA THR A 305 7.56 -21.83 -14.58
C THR A 305 7.70 -21.47 -13.11
N ASP A 306 6.77 -21.97 -12.28
CA ASP A 306 6.70 -21.71 -10.85
C ASP A 306 5.99 -22.89 -10.15
N PRO A 307 6.06 -22.98 -8.81
CA PRO A 307 5.48 -24.11 -8.06
C PRO A 307 3.95 -24.11 -8.01
N ALA A 308 3.25 -23.06 -8.44
CA ALA A 308 1.79 -23.07 -8.39
C ALA A 308 1.19 -24.03 -9.45
N PRO A 309 0.26 -24.91 -9.07
CA PRO A 309 -0.34 -25.88 -9.98
C PRO A 309 -1.38 -25.27 -10.93
N GLU A 310 -1.92 -24.09 -10.62
CA GLU A 310 -2.93 -23.41 -11.42
C GLU A 310 -2.41 -23.08 -12.81
N VAL A 311 -3.27 -23.28 -13.82
CA VAL A 311 -2.99 -22.88 -15.20
C VAL A 311 -3.33 -21.41 -15.40
N TRP A 312 -2.55 -20.74 -16.22
CA TRP A 312 -2.91 -19.41 -16.69
C TRP A 312 -4.11 -19.50 -17.63
N LEU A 313 -5.05 -18.59 -17.44
CA LEU A 313 -6.18 -18.36 -18.34
C LEU A 313 -5.99 -17.02 -19.03
N ALA A 314 -6.38 -16.94 -20.29
CA ALA A 314 -6.40 -15.69 -21.03
C ALA A 314 -7.70 -15.54 -21.82
N THR A 315 -8.00 -14.28 -22.16
CA THR A 315 -9.10 -13.89 -23.01
C THR A 315 -8.70 -12.74 -23.93
N VAL A 316 -9.40 -12.62 -25.06
CA VAL A 316 -9.34 -11.45 -25.93
C VAL A 316 -10.43 -10.49 -25.46
N THR A 317 -10.05 -9.28 -25.05
CA THR A 317 -11.00 -8.26 -24.57
C THR A 317 -11.50 -7.36 -25.69
N SER A 318 -10.73 -7.21 -26.77
CA SER A 318 -11.09 -6.44 -27.95
C SER A 318 -10.41 -7.00 -29.22
N GLY A 319 -11.00 -6.77 -30.40
CA GLY A 319 -10.43 -7.25 -31.67
C GLY A 319 -10.52 -8.77 -31.86
N GLN A 320 -9.86 -9.32 -32.87
CA GLN A 320 -9.76 -10.77 -33.05
C GLN A 320 -8.29 -11.17 -33.06
N ALA A 321 -7.94 -12.32 -32.49
CA ALA A 321 -6.56 -12.78 -32.44
C ALA A 321 -6.45 -14.25 -32.84
N ARG A 322 -5.32 -14.60 -33.46
CA ARG A 322 -4.84 -15.97 -33.59
C ARG A 322 -3.85 -16.22 -32.46
N ILE A 323 -4.06 -17.30 -31.71
CA ILE A 323 -3.31 -17.61 -30.49
C ILE A 323 -2.71 -19.00 -30.59
N CYS A 324 -1.42 -19.12 -30.27
CA CYS A 324 -0.66 -20.34 -30.42
C CYS A 324 0.17 -20.57 -29.16
N SER A 325 0.25 -21.80 -28.67
CA SER A 325 1.12 -22.14 -27.53
C SER A 325 2.59 -21.99 -27.90
N VAL A 326 3.38 -21.42 -27.00
CA VAL A 326 4.85 -21.54 -27.05
C VAL A 326 5.20 -22.93 -26.51
N PRO A 327 6.00 -23.75 -27.21
CA PRO A 327 6.51 -24.99 -26.64
C PRO A 327 7.24 -24.67 -25.33
N ALA A 328 6.98 -25.43 -24.27
CA ALA A 328 7.74 -25.25 -23.03
C ALA A 328 9.24 -25.39 -23.36
N PRO A 329 10.10 -24.49 -22.87
CA PRO A 329 11.53 -24.72 -22.96
C PRO A 329 11.86 -26.08 -22.29
N PRO A 330 12.80 -26.85 -22.85
CA PRO A 330 13.19 -28.14 -22.28
C PRO A 330 13.68 -28.02 -20.84
#